data_AF-A0A1J3HKI3-F1
#
_entry.id   AF-A0A1J3HKI3-F1
#
_cell.length_a   1.000
_cell.length_b   1.000
_cell.length_c   1.000
_cell.angle_alpha   90.00
_cell.angle_beta   90.00
_cell.angle_gamma   90.00
#
_symmetry.space_group_name_H-M   'P 1'
#
loop_
_entity.id
_entity.type
_entity.pdbx_description
1 polymer ?
#
loop_
_entity_poly.entity_id
_entity_poly.type
_entity_poly.pdbx_seq_one_letter_code
_entity_poly.pdbx_strand_id
1 'polypeptide(L)'
;MNPYPKLRTKEAITMMEISKQEIHIKIDNSISTSKERNKTDLAADAEPIVLMSVLRSLHAGYFRISLSLCSQALLWKIMIAPDSPSMSHVRSNIPSTAYHLLWYLSLATQVSLCFLYMLKCVFFFDTVKEEFSHFIGVNYLYAPSISWLLLLQSAPTMESHSALYQALFCVFAVPVLTLDTKLYGQWFTTEKRFLSMMANPASQVSVIANLVASRGAAEMGWRECALFLFSLGMVHYLVIFVTLYQRLPGGNNFPTTLRPVFFLFFAAPATASLAWTSISGTFDSLAKMLFFLSLFIFTSLICRPTLLKKSIKRFNVAWWAYSFPLTFLALDSVEYAQEVKDQVTSGLMLVLSSLSVLIFLGVMLLTAANSNRLLRRDPVLIGSVTGKKDQQKSIKTATL
;
A
#
# COMPACT_ATOMS: atom_id res chain seq x y z
N MET A 1 -70.24 -6.66 -27.36
CA MET A 1 -71.43 -7.17 -26.64
C MET A 1 -71.00 -7.45 -25.21
N ASN A 2 -71.53 -6.72 -24.23
CA ASN A 2 -71.39 -7.00 -22.79
C ASN A 2 -72.82 -7.37 -22.33
N PRO A 3 -73.03 -8.36 -21.43
CA PRO A 3 -73.12 -7.99 -20.02
C PRO A 3 -72.61 -9.04 -19.00
N TYR A 4 -72.14 -8.53 -17.85
CA TYR A 4 -72.06 -9.22 -16.55
C TYR A 4 -73.45 -9.58 -16.00
N PRO A 5 -73.57 -10.50 -15.00
CA PRO A 5 -73.77 -10.01 -13.62
C PRO A 5 -73.23 -10.87 -12.44
N LYS A 6 -72.83 -10.16 -11.37
CA LYS A 6 -73.00 -10.44 -9.90
C LYS A 6 -72.56 -11.81 -9.31
N LEU A 7 -71.62 -11.86 -8.35
CA LEU A 7 -71.80 -11.62 -6.89
C LEU A 7 -72.94 -12.43 -6.22
N ARG A 8 -72.66 -13.28 -5.22
CA ARG A 8 -72.74 -12.98 -3.75
C ARG A 8 -72.65 -14.21 -2.80
N THR A 9 -71.92 -14.10 -1.67
CA THR A 9 -72.15 -14.76 -0.33
C THR A 9 -72.17 -16.31 -0.20
N LYS A 10 -71.92 -16.99 0.93
CA LYS A 10 -71.52 -16.76 2.36
C LYS A 10 -70.40 -17.82 2.68
N GLU A 11 -69.71 -17.96 3.82
CA GLU A 11 -69.95 -17.86 5.29
C GLU A 11 -68.60 -17.43 5.95
N ALA A 12 -68.46 -16.57 6.97
CA ALA A 12 -69.13 -16.35 8.27
C ALA A 12 -68.54 -17.16 9.44
N ILE A 13 -68.45 -16.49 10.62
CA ILE A 13 -67.90 -16.90 11.94
C ILE A 13 -66.36 -16.73 12.05
N THR A 14 -65.73 -16.14 13.09
CA THR A 14 -66.17 -15.22 14.18
C THR A 14 -64.96 -14.43 14.77
N MET A 15 -65.27 -13.33 15.47
CA MET A 15 -64.45 -12.45 16.35
C MET A 15 -63.16 -12.98 17.02
N MET A 16 -62.14 -12.12 17.12
CA MET A 16 -61.70 -11.62 18.43
C MET A 16 -61.02 -10.23 18.33
N GLU A 17 -61.55 -9.25 19.07
CA GLU A 17 -61.03 -7.89 19.18
C GLU A 17 -60.32 -7.75 20.53
N ILE A 18 -58.99 -7.59 20.56
CA ILE A 18 -58.24 -7.38 21.81
C ILE A 18 -57.20 -6.26 21.65
N SER A 19 -57.52 -5.15 22.33
CA SER A 19 -56.65 -4.15 22.97
C SER A 19 -55.19 -4.04 22.49
N LYS A 20 -54.89 -2.93 21.80
CA LYS A 20 -53.52 -2.47 21.56
C LYS A 20 -53.06 -1.61 22.74
N GLN A 21 -52.46 -2.23 23.76
CA GLN A 21 -51.98 -1.52 24.95
C GLN A 21 -50.72 -0.70 24.63
N GLU A 22 -50.87 0.63 24.51
CA GLU A 22 -49.75 1.56 24.50
C GLU A 22 -49.19 1.73 25.92
N ILE A 23 -47.95 1.30 26.14
CA ILE A 23 -47.27 1.49 27.42
C ILE A 23 -46.68 2.91 27.47
N HIS A 24 -47.49 3.83 27.99
CA HIS A 24 -47.01 5.13 28.46
C HIS A 24 -46.22 4.94 29.77
N ILE A 25 -44.91 5.21 29.75
CA ILE A 25 -44.13 5.42 30.98
C ILE A 25 -43.73 6.89 31.05
N LYS A 26 -44.22 7.57 32.08
CA LYS A 26 -44.05 9.00 32.28
C LYS A 26 -43.03 9.23 33.40
N ILE A 27 -41.88 9.76 32.99
CA ILE A 27 -41.03 10.75 33.68
C ILE A 27 -40.86 10.61 35.20
N ASP A 28 -39.61 10.55 35.65
CA ASP A 28 -39.21 11.40 36.79
C ASP A 28 -37.88 12.10 36.51
N ASN A 29 -37.87 13.42 36.75
CA ASN A 29 -36.76 14.31 36.39
C ASN A 29 -36.18 14.91 37.67
N SER A 30 -35.31 14.16 38.36
CA SER A 30 -34.66 14.61 39.59
C SER A 30 -33.25 15.13 39.31
N ILE A 31 -33.12 16.45 39.25
CA ILE A 31 -31.83 17.13 39.36
C ILE A 31 -31.40 17.01 40.82
N SER A 32 -30.36 16.22 41.09
CA SER A 32 -29.56 16.34 42.32
C SER A 32 -28.08 16.49 41.97
N THR A 33 -27.53 17.61 42.41
CA THR A 33 -26.10 17.94 42.34
C THR A 33 -25.35 17.33 43.53
N SER A 34 -24.01 17.42 43.49
CA SER A 34 -23.02 16.72 44.33
C SER A 34 -22.80 15.25 43.93
N LYS A 35 -21.57 14.71 43.98
CA LYS A 35 -20.29 15.27 44.45
C LYS A 35 -19.15 14.77 43.55
N GLU A 36 -17.99 15.42 43.64
CA GLU A 36 -16.83 15.20 42.77
C GLU A 36 -16.47 13.71 42.56
N ARG A 37 -16.49 13.26 41.31
CA ARG A 37 -15.82 12.03 40.89
C ARG A 37 -14.48 12.43 40.25
N ASN A 38 -13.38 11.97 40.85
CA ASN A 38 -12.00 12.34 40.51
C ASN A 38 -11.76 12.47 39.00
N LYS A 39 -11.37 13.67 38.54
CA LYS A 39 -10.92 13.91 37.16
C LYS A 39 -9.53 13.33 36.87
N THR A 40 -8.77 12.97 37.90
CA THR A 40 -7.41 12.41 37.79
C THR A 40 -7.41 10.94 37.33
N ASP A 41 -8.42 10.15 37.72
CA ASP A 41 -8.40 8.70 37.47
C ASP A 41 -8.89 8.35 36.05
N LEU A 42 -9.83 9.12 35.49
CA LEU A 42 -10.32 8.91 34.11
C LEU A 42 -9.29 9.21 33.02
N ALA A 43 -8.25 10.01 33.29
CA ALA A 43 -7.23 10.33 32.31
C ALA A 43 -6.26 9.16 32.09
N ALA A 44 -5.83 8.51 33.18
CA ALA A 44 -4.90 7.38 33.15
C ALA A 44 -5.51 6.12 32.50
N ASP A 45 -6.82 5.87 32.71
CA ASP A 45 -7.52 4.75 32.05
C ASP A 45 -7.92 5.05 30.59
N ALA A 46 -8.00 6.32 30.18
CA ALA A 46 -8.37 6.68 28.81
C ALA A 46 -7.23 6.41 27.80
N GLU A 47 -5.97 6.67 28.16
CA GLU A 47 -4.83 6.44 27.27
C GLU A 47 -4.65 4.97 26.83
N PRO A 48 -4.66 3.95 27.72
CA PRO A 48 -4.56 2.56 27.29
C PRO A 48 -5.73 2.16 26.39
N ILE A 49 -6.95 2.65 26.64
CA ILE A 49 -8.12 2.39 25.78
C ILE A 49 -7.92 2.99 24.38
N VAL A 50 -7.39 4.22 24.28
CA VAL A 50 -7.11 4.87 22.99
C VAL A 50 -5.99 4.15 22.24
N LEU A 51 -4.87 3.82 22.91
CA LEU A 51 -3.76 3.08 22.30
C LEU A 51 -4.23 1.71 21.78
N MET A 52 -4.99 0.97 22.59
CA MET A 52 -5.54 -0.34 22.25
C MET A 52 -6.51 -0.27 21.05
N SER A 53 -7.30 0.81 20.95
CA SER A 53 -8.15 1.11 19.79
C SER A 53 -7.34 1.44 18.52
N VAL A 54 -6.27 2.24 18.64
CA VAL A 54 -5.37 2.58 17.52
C VAL A 54 -4.66 1.33 17.01
N LEU A 55 -4.06 0.53 17.90
CA LEU A 55 -3.39 -0.75 17.56
C LEU A 55 -4.31 -1.71 16.81
N ARG A 56 -5.58 -1.84 17.24
CA ARG A 56 -6.57 -2.68 16.55
C ARG A 56 -6.94 -2.16 15.15
N SER A 57 -6.89 -0.85 14.94
CA SER A 57 -7.20 -0.22 13.64
C SER A 57 -6.01 -0.14 12.67
N LEU A 58 -4.79 -0.33 13.16
CA LEU A 58 -3.57 -0.31 12.35
C LEU A 58 -3.56 -1.49 11.36
N HIS A 59 -3.21 -1.22 10.10
CA HIS A 59 -3.13 -2.19 9.02
C HIS A 59 -1.75 -2.11 8.34
N ALA A 60 -1.23 -3.19 7.79
CA ALA A 60 0.05 -3.21 7.09
C ALA A 60 0.11 -2.22 5.91
N GLY A 61 -1.04 -1.86 5.33
CA GLY A 61 -1.15 -0.79 4.34
C GLY A 61 -0.62 0.59 4.80
N TYR A 62 -0.51 0.87 6.11
CA TYR A 62 0.11 2.11 6.61
C TYR A 62 1.62 2.19 6.34
N PHE A 63 2.32 1.07 6.16
CA PHE A 63 3.73 1.07 5.76
C PHE A 63 3.98 1.72 4.40
N ARG A 64 2.95 1.98 3.59
CA ARG A 64 3.06 2.75 2.34
C ARG A 64 3.50 4.21 2.54
N ILE A 65 3.26 4.77 3.72
CA ILE A 65 3.80 6.07 4.15
C ILE A 65 5.32 5.95 4.22
N SER A 66 5.80 4.96 5.00
CA SER A 66 7.23 4.65 5.14
C SER A 66 7.87 4.32 3.79
N LEU A 67 7.28 3.45 2.96
CA LEU A 67 7.79 3.13 1.62
C LEU A 67 8.08 4.37 0.79
N SER A 68 7.14 5.31 0.76
CA SER A 68 7.28 6.56 0.01
C SER A 68 8.40 7.43 0.58
N LEU A 69 8.44 7.62 1.90
CA LEU A 69 9.51 8.31 2.62
C LEU A 69 10.90 7.73 2.30
N CYS A 70 11.08 6.42 2.47
CA CYS A 70 12.34 5.72 2.21
C CYS A 70 12.76 5.81 0.74
N SER A 71 11.81 5.66 -0.20
CA SER A 71 12.11 5.83 -1.64
C SER A 71 12.53 7.25 -2.00
N GLN A 72 11.95 8.27 -1.35
CA GLN A 72 12.31 9.67 -1.56
C GLN A 72 13.68 9.98 -0.95
N ALA A 73 14.01 9.44 0.22
CA ALA A 73 15.36 9.54 0.78
C ALA A 73 16.42 8.95 -0.18
N LEU A 74 16.12 7.82 -0.84
CA LEU A 74 16.98 7.24 -1.87
C LEU A 74 17.11 8.14 -3.12
N LEU A 75 16.00 8.70 -3.62
CA LEU A 75 16.03 9.63 -4.76
C LEU A 75 16.90 10.85 -4.46
N TRP A 76 16.76 11.44 -3.27
CA TRP A 76 17.57 12.59 -2.86
C TRP A 76 19.05 12.22 -2.68
N LYS A 77 19.37 11.01 -2.18
CA LYS A 77 20.75 10.51 -2.11
C LYS A 77 21.41 10.49 -3.51
N ILE A 78 20.75 9.90 -4.50
CA ILE A 78 21.28 9.79 -5.87
C ILE A 78 21.37 11.17 -6.53
N MET A 79 20.38 12.05 -6.36
CA MET A 79 20.40 13.41 -6.92
C MET A 79 21.50 14.33 -6.35
N ILE A 80 22.00 14.04 -5.15
CA ILE A 80 23.07 14.84 -4.48
C ILE A 80 24.47 14.25 -4.75
N ALA A 81 24.56 13.01 -5.26
CA ALA A 81 25.81 12.31 -5.48
C ALA A 81 26.81 13.11 -6.37
N PRO A 82 28.12 13.08 -6.06
CA PRO A 82 29.10 13.92 -6.76
C PRO A 82 29.29 13.56 -8.24
N ASP A 83 29.07 12.29 -8.59
CA ASP A 83 29.41 11.69 -9.89
C ASP A 83 28.37 11.93 -11.01
N SER A 84 27.38 12.81 -10.77
CA SER A 84 26.30 13.10 -11.71
C SER A 84 26.56 14.38 -12.54
N PRO A 85 27.17 14.29 -13.75
CA PRO A 85 27.58 15.48 -14.51
C PRO A 85 26.41 16.31 -15.04
N SER A 86 25.24 15.71 -15.26
CA SER A 86 24.02 16.40 -15.72
C SER A 86 23.34 17.25 -14.62
N MET A 87 23.82 17.19 -13.37
CA MET A 87 23.13 17.75 -12.20
C MET A 87 23.84 18.92 -11.52
N SER A 88 24.90 19.48 -12.09
CA SER A 88 25.69 20.57 -11.51
C SER A 88 24.84 21.77 -11.00
N HIS A 89 23.89 22.24 -11.81
CA HIS A 89 22.98 23.34 -11.49
C HIS A 89 21.85 22.99 -10.51
N VAL A 90 21.51 21.71 -10.36
CA VAL A 90 20.49 21.25 -9.40
C VAL A 90 21.15 21.05 -8.02
N ARG A 91 22.34 20.45 -8.01
CA ARG A 91 23.14 20.18 -6.80
C ARG A 91 23.50 21.44 -6.03
N SER A 92 23.75 22.58 -6.70
CA SER A 92 24.03 23.85 -6.01
C SER A 92 22.86 24.38 -5.17
N ASN A 93 21.63 23.96 -5.47
CA ASN A 93 20.40 24.52 -4.91
C ASN A 93 19.70 23.58 -3.92
N ILE A 94 20.09 22.30 -3.85
CA ILE A 94 19.55 21.33 -2.90
C ILE A 94 20.46 21.28 -1.66
N PRO A 95 20.02 21.77 -0.48
CA PRO A 95 20.82 21.66 0.73
C PRO A 95 20.93 20.20 1.17
N SER A 96 22.17 19.72 1.37
CA SER A 96 22.44 18.35 1.84
C SER A 96 21.72 18.02 3.16
N THR A 97 21.46 19.03 4.00
CA THR A 97 20.65 18.96 5.21
C THR A 97 19.25 18.40 4.98
N ALA A 98 18.60 18.72 3.85
CA ALA A 98 17.24 18.28 3.57
C ALA A 98 17.15 16.77 3.29
N TYR A 99 18.17 16.20 2.62
CA TYR A 99 18.30 14.75 2.47
C TYR A 99 18.48 14.05 3.83
N HIS A 100 19.37 14.55 4.69
CA HIS A 100 19.58 13.98 6.03
C HIS A 100 18.30 14.06 6.86
N LEU A 101 17.60 15.20 6.86
CA LEU A 101 16.33 15.38 7.56
C LEU A 101 15.25 14.40 7.06
N LEU A 102 15.15 14.23 5.74
CA LEU A 102 14.23 13.27 5.11
C LEU A 102 14.57 11.82 5.47
N TRP A 103 15.86 11.46 5.52
CA TRP A 103 16.30 10.13 5.93
C TRP A 103 15.98 9.85 7.41
N TYR A 104 16.28 10.78 8.32
CA TYR A 104 15.92 10.64 9.74
C TYR A 104 14.40 10.60 9.97
N LEU A 105 13.62 11.39 9.23
CA LEU A 105 12.15 11.31 9.24
C LEU A 105 11.63 9.95 8.75
N SER A 106 12.26 9.40 7.70
CA SER A 106 11.95 8.08 7.17
C SER A 106 12.25 6.98 8.21
N LEU A 107 13.42 7.04 8.85
CA LEU A 107 13.82 6.13 9.92
C LEU A 107 12.87 6.20 11.11
N ALA A 108 12.58 7.40 11.62
CA ALA A 108 11.66 7.60 12.75
C ALA A 108 10.25 7.07 12.45
N THR A 109 9.75 7.31 11.24
CA THR A 109 8.44 6.80 10.79
C THR A 109 8.45 5.26 10.69
N GLN A 110 9.50 4.68 10.12
CA GLN A 110 9.63 3.23 9.98
C GLN A 110 9.73 2.53 11.34
N VAL A 111 10.60 3.02 12.25
CA VAL A 111 10.74 2.51 13.62
C VAL A 111 9.39 2.58 14.35
N SER A 112 8.70 3.72 14.26
CA SER A 112 7.39 3.91 14.91
C SER A 112 6.33 2.94 14.39
N LEU A 113 6.23 2.76 13.07
CA LEU A 113 5.28 1.82 12.46
C LEU A 113 5.62 0.36 12.78
N CYS A 114 6.90 -0.02 12.74
CA CYS A 114 7.35 -1.34 13.17
C CYS A 114 7.04 -1.60 14.65
N PHE A 115 7.29 -0.65 15.54
CA PHE A 115 6.97 -0.76 16.96
C PHE A 115 5.46 -0.95 17.20
N LEU A 116 4.62 -0.09 16.60
CA LEU A 116 3.16 -0.22 16.72
C LEU A 116 2.64 -1.53 16.11
N TYR A 117 3.23 -2.01 15.01
CA TYR A 117 2.83 -3.30 14.43
C TYR A 117 3.31 -4.50 15.27
N MET A 118 4.48 -4.42 15.92
CA MET A 118 4.92 -5.42 16.89
C MET A 118 4.00 -5.49 18.11
N LEU A 119 3.58 -4.34 18.65
CA LEU A 119 2.55 -4.30 19.71
C LEU A 119 1.23 -4.92 19.23
N LYS A 120 0.81 -4.68 17.97
CA LYS A 120 -0.35 -5.36 17.37
C LYS A 120 -0.15 -6.88 17.29
N CYS A 121 1.03 -7.37 16.94
CA CYS A 121 1.32 -8.81 16.94
C CYS A 121 1.20 -9.45 18.34
N VAL A 122 1.59 -8.73 19.40
CA VAL A 122 1.49 -9.21 20.79
C VAL A 122 0.05 -9.15 21.32
N PHE A 123 -0.65 -8.03 21.16
CA PHE A 123 -1.98 -7.82 21.76
C PHE A 123 -3.16 -8.24 20.89
N PHE A 124 -2.98 -8.34 19.56
CA PHE A 124 -4.05 -8.60 18.57
C PHE A 124 -3.64 -9.65 17.54
N PHE A 125 -2.99 -10.73 17.99
CA PHE A 125 -2.49 -11.80 17.13
C PHE A 125 -3.55 -12.35 16.15
N ASP A 126 -4.79 -12.56 16.60
CA ASP A 126 -5.88 -13.04 15.74
C ASP A 126 -6.17 -12.09 14.55
N THR A 127 -6.14 -10.78 14.78
CA THR A 127 -6.31 -9.78 13.72
C THR A 127 -5.14 -9.78 12.74
N VAL A 128 -3.91 -10.05 13.21
CA VAL A 128 -2.74 -10.21 12.34
C VAL A 128 -2.83 -11.52 11.54
N LYS A 129 -3.35 -12.60 12.14
CA LYS A 129 -3.60 -13.87 11.46
C LYS A 129 -4.66 -13.74 10.37
N GLU A 130 -5.77 -13.05 10.64
CA GLU A 130 -6.78 -12.69 9.63
C GLU A 130 -6.17 -11.88 8.47
N GLU A 131 -5.35 -10.88 8.78
CA GLU A 131 -4.64 -10.05 7.80
C GLU A 131 -3.65 -10.84 6.93
N PHE A 132 -2.91 -11.78 7.53
CA PHE A 132 -1.99 -12.72 6.87
C PHE A 132 -2.68 -13.79 6.02
N SER A 133 -3.94 -14.11 6.34
CA SER A 133 -4.82 -14.98 5.53
C SER A 133 -5.57 -14.23 4.44
N HIS A 134 -5.68 -12.91 4.52
CA HIS A 134 -6.42 -12.10 3.54
C HIS A 134 -5.60 -11.87 2.26
N PHE A 135 -6.16 -12.29 1.12
CA PHE A 135 -5.49 -12.27 -0.21
C PHE A 135 -4.96 -10.90 -0.67
N ILE A 136 -5.53 -9.78 -0.21
CA ILE A 136 -4.98 -8.44 -0.43
C ILE A 136 -4.01 -8.04 0.68
N GLY A 137 -4.33 -8.39 1.94
CA GLY A 137 -3.61 -7.93 3.13
C GLY A 137 -2.18 -8.46 3.20
N VAL A 138 -1.99 -9.75 2.89
CA VAL A 138 -0.69 -10.41 2.89
C VAL A 138 0.36 -9.72 2.02
N ASN A 139 -0.03 -9.08 0.90
CA ASN A 139 0.92 -8.39 0.02
C ASN A 139 1.52 -7.13 0.66
N TYR A 140 0.84 -6.51 1.64
CA TYR A 140 1.38 -5.36 2.36
C TYR A 140 2.35 -5.76 3.49
N LEU A 141 2.46 -7.04 3.83
CA LEU A 141 3.43 -7.52 4.83
C LEU A 141 4.88 -7.54 4.31
N TYR A 142 5.08 -7.38 3.01
CA TYR A 142 6.40 -7.10 2.41
C TYR A 142 6.85 -5.65 2.65
N ALA A 143 5.91 -4.71 2.84
CA ALA A 143 6.22 -3.28 2.92
C ALA A 143 7.20 -2.89 4.06
N PRO A 144 7.12 -3.45 5.28
CA PRO A 144 8.12 -3.21 6.32
C PRO A 144 9.54 -3.56 5.86
N SER A 145 9.74 -4.74 5.25
CA SER A 145 11.06 -5.18 4.75
C SER A 145 11.56 -4.30 3.61
N ILE A 146 10.71 -3.96 2.64
CA ILE A 146 11.08 -3.05 1.54
C ILE A 146 11.54 -1.69 2.09
N SER A 147 10.79 -1.11 3.04
CA SER A 147 11.16 0.16 3.68
C SER A 147 12.52 0.09 4.37
N TRP A 148 12.79 -1.00 5.10
CA TRP A 148 14.09 -1.21 5.73
C TRP A 148 15.24 -1.36 4.72
N LEU A 149 15.03 -2.14 3.64
CA LEU A 149 16.00 -2.27 2.56
C LEU A 149 16.27 -0.94 1.85
N LEU A 150 15.24 -0.11 1.63
CA LEU A 150 15.40 1.23 1.05
C LEU A 150 16.08 2.22 2.02
N LEU A 151 15.80 2.15 3.32
CA LEU A 151 16.53 2.94 4.33
C LEU A 151 18.01 2.59 4.38
N LEU A 152 18.33 1.30 4.27
CA LEU A 152 19.69 0.79 4.24
C LEU A 152 20.44 1.26 2.98
N GLN A 153 19.84 1.10 1.80
CA GLN A 153 20.39 1.61 0.52
C GLN A 153 20.55 3.15 0.53
N SER A 154 19.63 3.86 1.18
CA SER A 154 19.68 5.32 1.33
C SER A 154 20.47 5.82 2.55
N ALA A 155 21.18 4.95 3.29
CA ALA A 155 21.93 5.37 4.48
C ALA A 155 23.05 6.37 4.12
N PRO A 156 23.26 7.44 4.92
CA PRO A 156 24.27 8.47 4.65
C PRO A 156 25.70 8.08 5.04
N THR A 157 25.86 7.22 6.05
CA THR A 157 27.16 6.93 6.71
C THR A 157 27.57 5.46 6.64
N MET A 158 26.84 4.63 5.90
CA MET A 158 27.05 3.18 5.86
C MET A 158 27.58 2.74 4.49
N GLU A 159 28.71 2.04 4.49
CA GLU A 159 29.29 1.41 3.32
C GLU A 159 28.66 0.03 3.07
N SER A 160 28.32 -0.28 1.82
CA SER A 160 27.67 -1.54 1.43
C SER A 160 28.48 -2.80 1.76
N HIS A 161 29.81 -2.68 1.84
CA HIS A 161 30.71 -3.80 2.18
C HIS A 161 30.92 -3.99 3.69
N SER A 162 30.37 -3.13 4.54
CA SER A 162 30.46 -3.30 5.99
C SER A 162 29.69 -4.53 6.46
N ALA A 163 30.29 -5.31 7.37
CA ALA A 163 29.64 -6.49 7.95
C ALA A 163 28.29 -6.14 8.63
N LEU A 164 28.16 -4.93 9.18
CA LEU A 164 26.90 -4.46 9.78
C LEU A 164 25.83 -4.18 8.72
N TYR A 165 26.21 -3.64 7.56
CA TYR A 165 25.30 -3.43 6.41
C TYR A 165 24.79 -4.79 5.90
N GLN A 166 25.70 -5.75 5.67
CA GLN A 166 25.36 -7.09 5.21
C GLN A 166 24.47 -7.85 6.20
N ALA A 167 24.76 -7.78 7.50
CA ALA A 167 23.93 -8.40 8.54
C ALA A 167 22.51 -7.81 8.57
N LEU A 168 22.38 -6.47 8.52
CA LEU A 168 21.06 -5.82 8.46
C LEU A 168 20.31 -6.16 7.17
N PHE A 169 20.99 -6.18 6.02
CA PHE A 169 20.38 -6.61 4.76
C PHE A 169 19.77 -8.01 4.88
N CYS A 170 20.52 -8.98 5.40
CA CYS A 170 20.02 -10.35 5.63
C CYS A 170 18.78 -10.36 6.53
N VAL A 171 18.80 -9.64 7.66
CA VAL A 171 17.66 -9.52 8.58
C VAL A 171 16.41 -8.97 7.88
N PHE A 172 16.57 -8.02 6.96
CA PHE A 172 15.44 -7.42 6.24
C PHE A 172 14.99 -8.23 5.01
N ALA A 173 15.88 -9.00 4.39
CA ALA A 173 15.60 -9.85 3.23
C ALA A 173 14.95 -11.19 3.60
N VAL A 174 15.28 -11.78 4.75
CA VAL A 174 14.71 -13.07 5.21
C VAL A 174 13.17 -13.07 5.24
N PRO A 175 12.47 -12.03 5.75
CA PRO A 175 11.01 -11.97 5.70
C PRO A 175 10.44 -11.93 4.28
N VAL A 176 11.14 -11.31 3.31
CA VAL A 176 10.73 -11.30 1.89
C VAL A 176 10.73 -12.73 1.35
N LEU A 177 11.88 -13.42 1.45
CA LEU A 177 12.02 -14.81 1.02
C LEU A 177 11.05 -15.76 1.74
N THR A 178 10.76 -15.52 3.02
CA THR A 178 9.80 -16.32 3.80
C THR A 178 8.37 -16.14 3.29
N LEU A 179 7.97 -14.89 3.01
CA LEU A 179 6.66 -14.58 2.45
C LEU A 179 6.51 -15.08 1.01
N ASP A 180 7.56 -15.00 0.19
CA ASP A 180 7.57 -15.55 -1.16
C ASP A 180 7.47 -17.08 -1.11
N THR A 181 8.28 -17.76 -0.31
CA THR A 181 8.20 -19.22 -0.12
C THR A 181 6.79 -19.67 0.26
N LYS A 182 6.12 -18.95 1.17
CA LYS A 182 4.70 -19.18 1.50
C LYS A 182 3.79 -18.96 0.28
N LEU A 183 3.94 -17.83 -0.42
CA LEU A 183 3.07 -17.45 -1.53
C LEU A 183 3.16 -18.45 -2.69
N TYR A 184 4.39 -18.78 -3.12
CA TYR A 184 4.66 -19.80 -4.14
C TYR A 184 4.25 -21.20 -3.68
N GLY A 185 4.54 -21.58 -2.42
CA GLY A 185 4.08 -22.85 -1.86
C GLY A 185 2.55 -22.99 -1.90
N GLN A 186 1.82 -21.92 -1.58
CA GLN A 186 0.36 -21.88 -1.73
C GLN A 186 -0.09 -21.96 -3.20
N TRP A 187 0.65 -21.36 -4.14
CA TRP A 187 0.35 -21.47 -5.58
C TRP A 187 0.50 -22.90 -6.11
N PHE A 188 1.51 -23.64 -5.66
CA PHE A 188 1.72 -25.02 -6.10
C PHE A 188 0.76 -26.03 -5.46
N THR A 189 0.27 -25.75 -4.25
CA THR A 189 -0.58 -26.69 -3.47
C THR A 189 -2.08 -26.44 -3.55
N THR A 190 -2.53 -25.26 -4.00
CA THR A 190 -3.95 -24.87 -3.98
C THR A 190 -4.63 -25.03 -5.35
N GLU A 191 -5.92 -25.36 -5.35
CA GLU A 191 -6.70 -25.75 -6.53
C GLU A 191 -6.71 -24.77 -7.73
N LYS A 192 -7.14 -25.29 -8.89
CA LYS A 192 -7.08 -24.77 -10.28
C LYS A 192 -7.61 -23.35 -10.57
N ARG A 193 -7.97 -22.53 -9.58
CA ARG A 193 -8.33 -21.10 -9.74
C ARG A 193 -7.68 -20.13 -8.74
N PHE A 194 -6.76 -20.60 -7.88
CA PHE A 194 -6.16 -19.80 -6.81
C PHE A 194 -5.46 -18.53 -7.32
N LEU A 195 -4.61 -18.64 -8.34
CA LEU A 195 -3.93 -17.50 -9.00
C LEU A 195 -4.93 -16.45 -9.53
N SER A 196 -6.00 -16.89 -10.21
CA SER A 196 -7.03 -15.99 -10.75
C SER A 196 -7.85 -15.29 -9.65
N MET A 197 -7.98 -15.91 -8.49
CA MET A 197 -8.63 -15.29 -7.32
C MET A 197 -7.71 -14.33 -6.57
N MET A 198 -6.46 -14.74 -6.32
CA MET A 198 -5.47 -13.97 -5.53
C MET A 198 -4.83 -12.80 -6.27
N ALA A 199 -4.49 -12.95 -7.55
CA ALA A 199 -3.74 -11.95 -8.31
C ALA A 199 -4.49 -10.62 -8.33
N ASN A 200 -3.97 -9.63 -7.62
CA ASN A 200 -4.55 -8.31 -7.47
C ASN A 200 -3.43 -7.25 -7.61
N PRO A 201 -3.72 -5.98 -7.91
CA PRO A 201 -2.67 -4.98 -8.09
C PRO A 201 -1.69 -4.84 -6.93
N ALA A 202 -2.07 -5.17 -5.68
CA ALA A 202 -1.15 -5.13 -4.54
C ALA A 202 -0.12 -6.27 -4.55
N SER A 203 -0.32 -7.35 -5.31
CA SER A 203 0.69 -8.42 -5.47
C SER A 203 1.99 -7.92 -6.10
N GLN A 204 1.95 -6.80 -6.85
CA GLN A 204 3.14 -6.10 -7.31
C GLN A 204 4.07 -5.63 -6.16
N VAL A 205 3.61 -5.57 -4.91
CA VAL A 205 4.50 -5.27 -3.77
C VAL A 205 5.52 -6.39 -3.51
N SER A 206 5.17 -7.67 -3.70
CA SER A 206 6.14 -8.80 -3.59
C SER A 206 7.16 -8.77 -4.73
N VAL A 207 6.72 -8.43 -5.95
CA VAL A 207 7.59 -8.18 -7.11
C VAL A 207 8.63 -7.11 -6.76
N ILE A 208 8.18 -5.95 -6.28
CA ILE A 208 9.07 -4.84 -5.91
C ILE A 208 9.97 -5.21 -4.73
N ALA A 209 9.52 -6.05 -3.78
CA ALA A 209 10.36 -6.55 -2.69
C ALA A 209 11.57 -7.33 -3.19
N ASN A 210 11.34 -8.26 -4.11
CA ASN A 210 12.40 -9.05 -4.72
C ASN A 210 13.38 -8.18 -5.52
N LEU A 211 12.88 -7.21 -6.28
CA LEU A 211 13.72 -6.32 -7.09
C LEU A 211 14.51 -5.31 -6.22
N VAL A 212 13.93 -4.77 -5.14
CA VAL A 212 14.65 -3.93 -4.16
C VAL A 212 15.73 -4.74 -3.41
N ALA A 213 15.42 -5.98 -3.02
CA ALA A 213 16.40 -6.87 -2.40
C ALA A 213 17.51 -7.24 -3.40
N SER A 214 17.16 -7.54 -4.66
CA SER A 214 18.12 -7.77 -5.75
C SER A 214 19.08 -6.60 -5.95
N ARG A 215 18.58 -5.36 -5.95
CA ARG A 215 19.40 -4.14 -6.07
C ARG A 215 20.42 -4.06 -4.93
N GLY A 216 19.96 -4.21 -3.68
CA GLY A 216 20.84 -4.18 -2.51
C GLY A 216 21.83 -5.36 -2.44
N ALA A 217 21.46 -6.55 -2.90
CA ALA A 217 22.37 -7.69 -3.02
C ALA A 217 23.50 -7.40 -4.03
N ALA A 218 23.18 -6.77 -5.16
CA ALA A 218 24.16 -6.38 -6.16
C ALA A 218 25.10 -5.28 -5.64
N GLU A 219 24.58 -4.26 -4.93
CA GLU A 219 25.39 -3.19 -4.30
C GLU A 219 26.40 -3.70 -3.25
N MET A 220 26.18 -4.88 -2.66
CA MET A 220 27.15 -5.52 -1.74
C MET A 220 28.16 -6.43 -2.45
N GLY A 221 27.99 -6.66 -3.76
CA GLY A 221 28.77 -7.61 -4.56
C GLY A 221 28.24 -9.04 -4.58
N TRP A 222 27.07 -9.33 -3.99
CA TRP A 222 26.48 -10.68 -3.94
C TRP A 222 25.70 -11.00 -5.23
N ARG A 223 26.43 -11.09 -6.35
CA ARG A 223 25.88 -11.21 -7.71
C ARG A 223 24.89 -12.36 -7.89
N GLU A 224 25.21 -13.55 -7.38
CA GLU A 224 24.33 -14.73 -7.50
C GLU A 224 23.02 -14.56 -6.70
N CYS A 225 23.10 -14.00 -5.49
CA CYS A 225 21.91 -13.68 -4.69
C CYS A 225 21.05 -12.61 -5.38
N ALA A 226 21.67 -11.62 -6.01
CA ALA A 226 20.97 -10.62 -6.80
C ALA A 226 20.25 -11.23 -8.00
N LEU A 227 20.94 -12.08 -8.80
CA LEU A 227 20.33 -12.78 -9.94
C LEU A 227 19.18 -13.70 -9.53
N PHE A 228 19.29 -14.40 -8.40
CA PHE A 228 18.21 -15.23 -7.84
C PHE A 228 16.96 -14.39 -7.49
N LEU A 229 17.14 -13.31 -6.72
CA LEU A 229 16.06 -12.39 -6.33
C LEU A 229 15.44 -11.69 -7.55
N PHE A 230 16.27 -11.24 -8.50
CA PHE A 230 15.83 -10.64 -9.75
C PHE A 230 14.94 -11.60 -10.55
N SER A 231 15.39 -12.84 -10.70
CA SER A 231 14.66 -13.90 -11.43
C SER A 231 13.31 -14.19 -10.79
N LEU A 232 13.26 -14.29 -9.46
CA LEU A 232 12.02 -14.50 -8.71
C LEU A 232 11.04 -13.33 -8.94
N GLY A 233 11.52 -12.10 -8.77
CA GLY A 233 10.74 -10.87 -9.03
C GLY A 233 10.21 -10.75 -10.45
N MET A 234 11.04 -11.04 -11.48
CA MET A 234 10.65 -10.92 -12.88
C MET A 234 9.68 -12.01 -13.35
N VAL A 235 9.84 -13.25 -12.88
CA VAL A 235 8.84 -14.32 -13.14
C VAL A 235 7.52 -13.99 -12.46
N HIS A 236 7.55 -13.50 -11.21
CA HIS A 236 6.36 -13.02 -10.50
C HIS A 236 5.68 -11.88 -11.28
N TYR A 237 6.45 -10.88 -11.73
CA TYR A 237 5.96 -9.75 -12.50
C TYR A 237 5.20 -10.21 -13.75
N LEU A 238 5.79 -11.09 -14.55
CA LEU A 238 5.19 -11.60 -15.79
C LEU A 238 3.84 -12.30 -15.51
N VAL A 239 3.80 -13.19 -14.52
CA VAL A 239 2.58 -13.94 -14.13
C VAL A 239 1.47 -12.97 -13.69
N ILE A 240 1.78 -12.00 -12.83
CA ILE A 240 0.80 -11.02 -12.32
C ILE A 240 0.37 -10.04 -13.42
N PHE A 241 1.29 -9.60 -14.27
CA PHE A 241 1.01 -8.69 -15.39
C PHE A 241 0.02 -9.34 -16.36
N VAL A 242 0.32 -10.55 -16.85
CA VAL A 242 -0.56 -11.28 -17.78
C VAL A 242 -1.91 -11.61 -17.13
N THR A 243 -1.91 -12.12 -15.89
CA THR A 243 -3.15 -12.48 -15.18
C THR A 243 -4.05 -11.27 -14.96
N LEU A 244 -3.50 -10.14 -14.54
CA LEU A 244 -4.28 -8.92 -14.32
C LEU A 244 -4.75 -8.30 -15.63
N TYR A 245 -3.93 -8.32 -16.69
CA TYR A 245 -4.31 -7.83 -18.01
C TYR A 245 -5.51 -8.62 -18.57
N GLN A 246 -5.51 -9.95 -18.45
CA GLN A 246 -6.63 -10.81 -18.84
C GLN A 246 -7.90 -10.57 -18.01
N ARG A 247 -7.78 -10.14 -16.75
CA ARG A 247 -8.94 -9.84 -15.89
C ARG A 247 -9.60 -8.49 -16.17
N LEU A 248 -8.89 -7.53 -16.78
CA LEU A 248 -9.43 -6.18 -17.01
C LEU A 248 -10.65 -6.11 -17.96
N PRO A 249 -10.74 -6.89 -19.06
CA PRO A 249 -11.91 -6.88 -19.95
C PRO A 249 -13.09 -7.74 -19.46
N GLY A 250 -12.85 -8.73 -18.60
CA GLY A 250 -13.72 -9.90 -18.44
C GLY A 250 -14.82 -9.85 -17.36
N GLY A 251 -14.95 -8.76 -16.61
CA GLY A 251 -15.93 -8.61 -15.53
C GLY A 251 -15.34 -8.68 -14.12
N ASN A 252 -16.11 -8.18 -13.14
CA ASN A 252 -15.63 -7.78 -11.81
C ASN A 252 -14.55 -6.68 -11.84
N ASN A 253 -14.99 -5.46 -12.17
CA ASN A 253 -14.23 -4.24 -11.87
C ASN A 253 -13.69 -4.28 -10.44
N PHE A 254 -12.37 -4.20 -10.27
CA PHE A 254 -11.75 -4.10 -8.94
C PHE A 254 -12.41 -2.97 -8.13
N PRO A 255 -12.59 -3.14 -6.80
CA PRO A 255 -13.11 -2.09 -5.93
C PRO A 255 -12.44 -0.75 -6.23
N THR A 256 -13.22 0.35 -6.27
CA THR A 256 -12.70 1.68 -6.61
C THR A 256 -11.53 2.10 -5.72
N THR A 257 -11.48 1.58 -4.49
CA THR A 257 -10.40 1.70 -3.49
C THR A 257 -9.05 1.13 -3.93
N LEU A 258 -9.01 0.12 -4.83
CA LEU A 258 -7.78 -0.47 -5.34
C LEU A 258 -7.21 0.28 -6.56
N ARG A 259 -7.90 1.30 -7.08
CA ARG A 259 -7.43 2.06 -8.25
C ARG A 259 -6.06 2.75 -8.07
N PRO A 260 -5.69 3.31 -6.90
CA PRO A 260 -4.34 3.82 -6.67
C PRO A 260 -3.26 2.76 -6.86
N VAL A 261 -3.60 1.49 -6.62
CA VAL A 261 -2.66 0.37 -6.59
C VAL A 261 -2.26 -0.08 -8.01
N PHE A 262 -3.00 0.31 -9.06
CA PHE A 262 -2.55 0.13 -10.45
C PHE A 262 -1.24 0.87 -10.77
N PHE A 263 -0.85 1.88 -9.98
CA PHE A 263 0.43 2.56 -10.16
C PHE A 263 1.63 1.65 -9.89
N LEU A 264 1.46 0.55 -9.13
CA LEU A 264 2.53 -0.43 -8.93
C LEU A 264 2.93 -1.17 -10.22
N PHE A 265 2.11 -1.14 -11.28
CA PHE A 265 2.44 -1.82 -12.55
C PHE A 265 3.63 -1.21 -13.29
N PHE A 266 3.87 0.10 -13.17
CA PHE A 266 5.08 0.72 -13.73
C PHE A 266 6.22 0.78 -12.70
N ALA A 267 5.92 0.74 -11.40
CA ALA A 267 6.94 0.61 -10.36
C ALA A 267 7.79 -0.64 -10.56
N ALA A 268 7.17 -1.80 -10.77
CA ALA A 268 7.87 -3.07 -10.97
C ALA A 268 8.95 -3.03 -12.09
N PRO A 269 8.65 -2.66 -13.35
CA PRO A 269 9.68 -2.57 -14.38
C PRO A 269 10.72 -1.47 -14.12
N ALA A 270 10.38 -0.34 -13.47
CA ALA A 270 11.38 0.65 -13.07
C ALA A 270 12.32 0.12 -11.98
N THR A 271 11.80 -0.56 -10.96
CA THR A 271 12.63 -1.24 -9.94
C THR A 271 13.49 -2.33 -10.57
N ALA A 272 12.98 -3.03 -11.59
CA ALA A 272 13.74 -4.04 -12.33
C ALA A 272 14.89 -3.42 -13.14
N SER A 273 14.67 -2.30 -13.82
CA SER A 273 15.73 -1.56 -14.52
C SER A 273 16.84 -1.14 -13.56
N LEU A 274 16.49 -0.55 -12.40
CA LEU A 274 17.45 -0.19 -11.36
C LEU A 274 18.21 -1.40 -10.80
N ALA A 275 17.51 -2.50 -10.49
CA ALA A 275 18.12 -3.72 -9.97
C ALA A 275 19.07 -4.36 -11.01
N TRP A 276 18.67 -4.37 -12.28
CA TRP A 276 19.49 -4.88 -13.37
C TRP A 276 20.72 -4.00 -13.62
N THR A 277 20.58 -2.67 -13.57
CA THR A 277 21.70 -1.73 -13.65
C THR A 277 22.73 -2.00 -12.55
N SER A 278 22.29 -2.23 -11.30
CA SER A 278 23.20 -2.64 -10.22
C SER A 278 23.83 -4.03 -10.44
N ILE A 279 23.14 -4.97 -11.09
CA ILE A 279 23.70 -6.28 -11.46
C ILE A 279 24.73 -6.16 -12.59
N SER A 280 24.39 -5.52 -13.71
CA SER A 280 25.28 -5.36 -14.88
C SER A 280 26.43 -4.38 -14.62
N GLY A 281 26.26 -3.43 -13.68
CA GLY A 281 27.19 -2.32 -13.46
C GLY A 281 27.11 -1.21 -14.53
N THR A 282 26.18 -1.33 -15.48
CA THR A 282 25.95 -0.36 -16.57
C THR A 282 24.46 -0.33 -16.92
N PHE A 283 23.96 0.80 -17.42
CA PHE A 283 22.57 0.96 -17.85
C PHE A 283 22.36 0.39 -19.26
N ASP A 284 22.48 -0.93 -19.38
CA ASP A 284 22.50 -1.66 -20.65
C ASP A 284 21.14 -1.70 -21.39
N SER A 285 21.08 -2.44 -22.50
CA SER A 285 19.86 -2.58 -23.31
C SER A 285 18.67 -3.16 -22.54
N LEU A 286 18.88 -4.04 -21.57
CA LEU A 286 17.79 -4.64 -20.79
C LEU A 286 17.26 -3.64 -19.75
N ALA A 287 18.13 -2.87 -19.10
CA ALA A 287 17.73 -1.74 -18.26
C ALA A 287 16.90 -0.73 -19.09
N LYS A 288 17.42 -0.30 -20.24
CA LYS A 288 16.72 0.59 -21.18
C LYS A 288 15.33 0.05 -21.58
N MET A 289 15.21 -1.24 -21.92
CA MET A 289 13.91 -1.87 -22.24
C MET A 289 12.92 -1.82 -21.07
N LEU A 290 13.39 -2.08 -19.84
CA LEU A 290 12.56 -2.06 -18.63
C LEU A 290 12.12 -0.63 -18.25
N PHE A 291 13.02 0.34 -18.35
CA PHE A 291 12.70 1.77 -18.17
C PHE A 291 11.64 2.24 -19.18
N PHE A 292 11.81 1.97 -20.47
CA PHE A 292 10.82 2.38 -21.49
C PHE A 292 9.48 1.67 -21.31
N LEU A 293 9.45 0.41 -20.88
CA LEU A 293 8.21 -0.29 -20.51
C LEU A 293 7.50 0.40 -19.33
N SER A 294 8.25 0.81 -18.30
CA SER A 294 7.71 1.58 -17.18
C SER A 294 7.12 2.91 -17.63
N LEU A 295 7.89 3.68 -18.40
CA LEU A 295 7.49 4.99 -18.92
C LEU A 295 6.24 4.92 -19.81
N PHE A 296 6.12 3.88 -20.63
CA PHE A 296 4.93 3.62 -21.45
C PHE A 296 3.69 3.31 -20.59
N ILE A 297 3.81 2.42 -19.60
CA ILE A 297 2.70 2.08 -18.70
C ILE A 297 2.27 3.32 -17.90
N PHE A 298 3.21 4.08 -17.36
CA PHE A 298 2.98 5.34 -16.65
C PHE A 298 2.21 6.36 -17.51
N THR A 299 2.68 6.60 -18.73
CA THR A 299 2.03 7.52 -19.69
C THR A 299 0.62 7.05 -20.02
N SER A 300 0.42 5.76 -20.30
CA SER A 300 -0.89 5.15 -20.56
C SER A 300 -1.88 5.33 -19.40
N LEU A 301 -1.41 5.22 -18.15
CA LEU A 301 -2.22 5.48 -16.95
C LEU A 301 -2.60 6.97 -16.81
N ILE A 302 -1.66 7.89 -17.02
CA ILE A 302 -1.91 9.34 -16.91
C ILE A 302 -2.88 9.83 -18.00
N CYS A 303 -2.72 9.34 -19.24
CA CYS A 303 -3.63 9.67 -20.35
C CYS A 303 -5.07 9.15 -20.15
N ARG A 304 -5.37 8.39 -19.09
CA ARG A 304 -6.72 7.92 -18.72
C ARG A 304 -7.20 8.51 -17.38
N PRO A 305 -7.38 9.86 -17.28
CA PRO A 305 -7.74 10.54 -16.02
C PRO A 305 -9.10 10.13 -15.45
N THR A 306 -9.97 9.47 -16.21
CA THR A 306 -11.24 8.91 -15.74
C THR A 306 -11.07 7.82 -14.68
N LEU A 307 -9.93 7.12 -14.66
CA LEU A 307 -9.57 6.18 -13.59
C LEU A 307 -9.31 6.92 -12.27
N LEU A 308 -8.60 8.06 -12.35
CA LEU A 308 -8.16 8.89 -11.23
C LEU A 308 -9.31 9.72 -10.64
N LYS A 309 -10.16 10.33 -11.49
CA LYS A 309 -11.23 11.27 -11.10
C LYS A 309 -12.27 10.69 -10.13
N LYS A 310 -12.46 9.35 -10.09
CA LYS A 310 -13.31 8.68 -9.09
C LYS A 310 -12.58 8.35 -7.78
N SER A 311 -11.25 8.19 -7.81
CA SER A 311 -10.42 7.83 -6.64
C SER A 311 -10.02 9.05 -5.79
N ILE A 312 -9.89 10.22 -6.42
CA ILE A 312 -9.43 11.48 -5.80
C ILE A 312 -10.52 12.16 -4.93
N LYS A 313 -11.77 11.67 -4.94
CA LYS A 313 -12.90 12.35 -4.27
C LYS A 313 -12.85 12.41 -2.74
N ARG A 314 -12.07 11.54 -2.08
CA ARG A 314 -11.85 11.57 -0.63
C ARG A 314 -10.40 11.20 -0.34
N PHE A 315 -9.73 12.00 0.50
CA PHE A 315 -8.41 11.66 1.03
C PHE A 315 -8.48 10.37 1.85
N ASN A 316 -7.49 9.51 1.68
CA ASN A 316 -7.31 8.26 2.43
C ASN A 316 -5.82 7.88 2.37
N VAL A 317 -5.32 7.11 3.34
CA VAL A 317 -3.95 6.53 3.34
C VAL A 317 -3.60 5.85 2.01
N ALA A 318 -4.61 5.32 1.31
CA ALA A 318 -4.50 4.74 -0.03
C ALA A 318 -3.91 5.69 -1.11
N TRP A 319 -3.72 6.99 -0.85
CA TRP A 319 -3.03 7.91 -1.76
C TRP A 319 -1.50 7.75 -1.74
N TRP A 320 -0.93 7.18 -0.67
CA TRP A 320 0.51 6.88 -0.59
C TRP A 320 0.98 5.78 -1.59
N ALA A 321 0.10 5.21 -2.43
CA ALA A 321 0.52 4.39 -3.59
C ALA A 321 0.75 5.19 -4.87
N TYR A 322 0.50 6.51 -4.88
CA TYR A 322 0.87 7.35 -6.02
C TYR A 322 2.35 7.79 -5.91
N SER A 323 2.80 8.14 -4.70
CA SER A 323 4.15 8.66 -4.45
C SER A 323 5.26 7.62 -4.69
N PHE A 324 5.19 6.47 -4.02
CA PHE A 324 6.23 5.42 -4.09
C PHE A 324 6.52 4.93 -5.52
N PRO A 325 5.53 4.53 -6.35
CA PRO A 325 5.78 4.13 -7.74
C PRO A 325 6.45 5.19 -8.60
N LEU A 326 5.98 6.44 -8.48
CA LEU A 326 6.54 7.56 -9.22
C LEU A 326 7.98 7.88 -8.78
N THR A 327 8.31 7.57 -7.52
CA THR A 327 9.68 7.72 -7.02
C THR A 327 10.63 6.72 -7.66
N PHE A 328 10.19 5.48 -7.93
CA PHE A 328 10.98 4.52 -8.71
C PHE A 328 11.16 4.92 -10.17
N LEU A 329 10.13 5.43 -10.83
CA LEU A 329 10.26 5.93 -12.20
C LEU A 329 11.18 7.17 -12.28
N ALA A 330 11.15 8.03 -11.26
CA ALA A 330 12.09 9.15 -11.15
C ALA A 330 13.53 8.67 -10.94
N LEU A 331 13.77 7.74 -10.01
CA LEU A 331 15.08 7.09 -9.79
C LEU A 331 15.65 6.51 -11.10
N ASP A 332 14.86 5.71 -11.81
CA ASP A 332 15.24 5.07 -13.08
C ASP A 332 15.53 6.10 -14.19
N SER A 333 14.79 7.22 -14.21
CA SER A 333 15.08 8.33 -15.12
C SER A 333 16.37 9.10 -14.80
N VAL A 334 16.84 9.09 -13.55
CA VAL A 334 18.13 9.68 -13.17
C VAL A 334 19.28 8.83 -13.70
N GLU A 335 19.24 7.51 -13.51
CA GLU A 335 20.22 6.57 -14.09
C GLU A 335 20.26 6.68 -15.62
N TYR A 336 19.10 6.69 -16.28
CA TYR A 336 19.01 6.85 -17.73
C TYR A 336 19.60 8.18 -18.23
N ALA A 337 19.39 9.29 -17.51
CA ALA A 337 19.97 10.58 -17.86
C ALA A 337 21.49 10.64 -17.61
N GLN A 338 22.01 9.90 -16.63
CA GLN A 338 23.45 9.77 -16.37
C GLN A 338 24.15 8.92 -17.43
N GLU A 339 23.49 7.91 -17.96
CA GLU A 339 23.98 7.07 -19.08
C GLU A 339 24.03 7.86 -20.40
N VAL A 340 22.90 8.43 -20.83
CA VAL A 340 22.77 9.03 -22.17
C VAL A 340 23.33 10.45 -22.26
N LYS A 341 23.30 11.21 -21.16
CA LYS A 341 23.88 12.58 -21.03
C LYS A 341 23.36 13.60 -22.05
N ASP A 342 22.15 13.41 -22.56
CA ASP A 342 21.48 14.31 -23.50
C ASP A 342 20.56 15.33 -22.80
N GLN A 343 20.25 16.44 -23.48
CA GLN A 343 19.35 17.47 -22.98
C GLN A 343 17.91 16.96 -22.83
N VAL A 344 17.40 16.13 -23.73
CA VAL A 344 16.04 15.58 -23.66
C VAL A 344 15.93 14.60 -22.48
N THR A 345 16.95 13.76 -22.27
CA THR A 345 16.98 12.83 -21.12
C THR A 345 17.08 13.56 -19.79
N SER A 346 17.88 14.63 -19.74
CA SER A 346 17.97 15.51 -18.57
C SER A 346 16.65 16.24 -18.29
N GLY A 347 15.95 16.71 -19.32
CA GLY A 347 14.61 17.31 -19.20
C GLY A 347 13.56 16.33 -18.68
N LEU A 348 13.55 15.09 -19.19
CA LEU A 348 12.66 14.02 -18.74
C LEU A 348 12.90 13.68 -17.26
N MET A 349 14.16 13.53 -16.85
CA MET A 349 14.56 13.32 -15.46
C MET A 349 14.05 14.44 -14.54
N LEU A 350 14.26 15.70 -14.93
CA LEU A 350 13.79 16.86 -14.16
C LEU A 350 12.27 16.86 -13.99
N VAL A 351 11.52 16.57 -15.05
CA VAL A 351 10.05 16.50 -15.00
C VAL A 351 9.57 15.37 -14.07
N LEU A 352 10.13 14.16 -14.20
CA LEU A 352 9.73 13.01 -13.39
C LEU A 352 10.10 13.19 -11.91
N SER A 353 11.31 13.65 -11.62
CA SER A 353 11.76 13.94 -10.24
C SER A 353 10.96 15.07 -9.60
N SER A 354 10.68 16.16 -10.32
CA SER A 354 9.86 17.26 -9.81
C SER A 354 8.42 16.81 -9.54
N LEU A 355 7.81 16.05 -10.45
CA LEU A 355 6.46 15.50 -10.27
C LEU A 355 6.40 14.53 -9.08
N SER A 356 7.45 13.72 -8.89
CA SER A 356 7.62 12.80 -7.77
C SER A 356 7.63 13.55 -6.43
N VAL A 357 8.50 14.55 -6.30
CA VAL A 357 8.62 15.39 -5.09
C VAL A 357 7.32 16.16 -4.82
N LEU A 358 6.69 16.74 -5.85
CA LEU A 358 5.42 17.48 -5.70
C LEU A 358 4.28 16.57 -5.20
N ILE A 359 4.14 15.35 -5.73
CA ILE A 359 3.12 14.40 -5.27
C ILE A 359 3.42 13.91 -3.86
N PHE A 360 4.69 13.64 -3.53
CA PHE A 360 5.12 13.28 -2.19
C PHE A 360 4.79 14.37 -1.17
N LEU A 361 5.21 15.62 -1.41
CA LEU A 361 4.93 16.77 -0.54
C LEU A 361 3.42 17.04 -0.43
N GLY A 362 2.67 16.97 -1.53
CA GLY A 362 1.21 17.14 -1.52
C GLY A 362 0.52 16.09 -0.65
N VAL A 363 0.88 14.81 -0.76
CA VAL A 363 0.33 13.74 0.08
C VAL A 363 0.79 13.88 1.53
N MET A 364 2.04 14.30 1.80
CA MET A 364 2.54 14.56 3.15
C MET A 364 1.75 15.70 3.84
N LEU A 365 1.58 16.85 3.17
CA LEU A 365 0.83 18.00 3.69
C LEU A 365 -0.64 17.64 3.95
N LEU A 366 -1.28 16.90 3.03
CA LEU A 366 -2.65 16.40 3.23
C LEU A 366 -2.74 15.40 4.40
N THR A 367 -1.72 14.56 4.60
CA THR A 367 -1.64 13.63 5.73
C THR A 367 -1.51 14.38 7.05
N ALA A 368 -0.63 15.39 7.13
CA ALA A 368 -0.45 16.23 8.31
C ALA A 368 -1.74 17.00 8.66
N ALA A 369 -2.36 17.65 7.66
CA ALA A 369 -3.61 18.39 7.82
C ALA A 369 -4.83 17.51 8.20
N ASN A 370 -4.80 16.20 7.90
CA ASN A 370 -5.86 15.24 8.25
C ASN A 370 -5.46 14.23 9.34
N SER A 371 -4.38 14.49 10.09
CA SER A 371 -3.89 13.65 11.20
C SER A 371 -4.99 13.23 12.19
N ASN A 372 -5.82 14.18 12.62
CA ASN A 372 -6.98 13.93 13.51
C ASN A 372 -8.06 13.00 12.91
N ARG A 373 -8.09 12.82 11.59
CA ARG A 373 -9.00 11.87 10.91
C ARG A 373 -8.36 10.50 10.73
N LEU A 374 -7.05 10.44 10.50
CA LEU A 374 -6.29 9.19 10.35
C LEU A 374 -6.36 8.32 11.62
N LEU A 375 -6.33 8.94 12.80
CA LEU A 375 -6.50 8.24 14.08
C LEU A 375 -7.96 7.86 14.39
N ARG A 376 -8.94 8.45 13.69
CA ARG A 376 -10.38 8.35 14.04
C ARG A 376 -11.16 7.50 13.03
N ARG A 377 -10.87 6.19 13.04
CA ARG A 377 -11.54 5.11 12.27
C ARG A 377 -11.52 5.29 10.75
N ASP A 378 -10.67 4.53 10.07
CA ASP A 378 -10.84 4.23 8.64
C ASP A 378 -11.62 2.90 8.48
N PRO A 379 -12.93 2.89 8.17
CA PRO A 379 -13.72 1.65 7.99
C PRO A 379 -13.43 0.95 6.64
N VAL A 380 -12.49 1.48 5.85
CA VAL A 380 -12.38 1.27 4.40
C VAL A 380 -11.92 -0.14 4.01
N LEU A 381 -11.31 -0.89 4.93
CA LEU A 381 -10.95 -2.31 4.73
C LEU A 381 -11.88 -3.30 5.45
N ILE A 382 -12.76 -2.83 6.33
CA ILE A 382 -13.72 -3.67 7.09
C ILE A 382 -15.04 -3.87 6.30
N GLY A 383 -15.31 -3.03 5.28
CA GLY A 383 -16.54 -3.03 4.50
C GLY A 383 -16.89 -4.33 3.73
N SER A 384 -16.02 -5.33 3.69
CA SER A 384 -16.34 -6.67 3.15
C SER A 384 -16.98 -7.61 4.18
N VAL A 385 -16.81 -7.35 5.48
CA VAL A 385 -17.26 -8.24 6.57
C VAL A 385 -18.77 -8.10 6.83
N THR A 386 -19.31 -6.88 6.73
CA THR A 386 -20.76 -6.63 6.88
C THR A 386 -21.55 -7.13 5.68
N GLY A 387 -21.06 -6.88 4.44
CA GLY A 387 -21.76 -7.30 3.21
C GLY A 387 -22.00 -8.82 3.09
N LYS A 388 -21.14 -9.65 3.68
CA LYS A 388 -21.36 -11.11 3.72
C LYS A 388 -22.51 -11.52 4.64
N LYS A 389 -22.71 -10.86 5.79
CA LYS A 389 -23.83 -11.19 6.70
C LYS A 389 -25.19 -10.85 6.09
N ASP A 390 -25.27 -9.76 5.33
CA ASP A 390 -26.53 -9.36 4.68
C ASP A 390 -26.84 -10.21 3.44
N GLN A 391 -25.85 -10.57 2.61
CA GLN A 391 -26.08 -11.55 1.51
C GLN A 391 -26.51 -12.92 2.05
N GLN A 392 -25.90 -13.41 3.14
CA GLN A 392 -26.23 -14.72 3.69
C GLN A 392 -27.57 -14.75 4.44
N LYS A 393 -28.10 -13.59 4.87
CA LYS A 393 -29.51 -13.44 5.25
C LYS A 393 -30.44 -13.43 4.03
N SER A 394 -30.13 -12.62 3.01
CA SER A 394 -30.99 -12.47 1.82
C SER A 394 -31.21 -13.77 1.05
N ILE A 395 -30.25 -14.70 1.05
CA ILE A 395 -30.39 -16.01 0.40
C ILE A 395 -31.35 -16.93 1.17
N LYS A 396 -31.41 -16.83 2.50
CA LYS A 396 -32.32 -17.65 3.33
C LYS A 396 -33.77 -17.18 3.30
N THR A 397 -34.04 -15.91 3.00
CA THR A 397 -35.41 -15.38 2.85
C THR A 397 -36.00 -15.58 1.45
N ALA A 398 -35.23 -16.16 0.52
CA ALA A 398 -35.67 -16.46 -0.86
C ALA A 398 -35.84 -17.97 -1.11
N THR A 399 -35.83 -18.79 -0.05
CA THR A 399 -35.99 -20.26 -0.08
C THR A 399 -37.02 -20.76 0.94
N LEU A 400 -37.96 -19.89 1.31
CA LEU A 400 -39.22 -20.15 2.01
C LEU A 400 -40.32 -19.33 1.31
#